data_AF-A0A8T4ARE4-F1
#
_entry.id   AF-A0A8T4ARE4-F1
#
_cell.length_a   1.000
_cell.length_b   1.000
_cell.length_c   1.000
_cell.angle_alpha   90.00
_cell.angle_beta   90.00
_cell.angle_gamma   90.00
#
_symmetry.space_group_name_H-M   'P 1'
#
loop_
_entity.id
_entity.type
_entity.pdbx_description
1 polymer ?
#
loop_
_entity_poly.entity_id
_entity_poly.type
_entity_poly.pdbx_seq_one_letter_code
_entity_poly.pdbx_strand_id
1 'polypeptide(L)' 'MATQTLKLNVKSGEKDGKTFWDRCGVLFVSTNDAGEITAINVKHSMFPSVEMVAFPQKPNDDE' A
#
# COMPACT_ATOMS: atom_id res chain seq x y z
N MET A 1 16.03 -3.49 7.43
CA MET A 1 14.88 -2.94 6.67
C MET A 1 13.98 -4.07 6.20
N ALA A 2 12.75 -4.11 6.70
CA ALA A 2 11.75 -5.08 6.25
C ALA A 2 10.71 -4.37 5.38
N THR A 3 10.37 -4.97 4.23
CA THR A 3 9.26 -4.50 3.39
C THR A 3 8.09 -5.45 3.56
N GLN A 4 6.96 -4.93 4.01
CA GLN A 4 5.71 -5.67 4.11
C GLN A 4 4.79 -5.31 2.94
N THR A 5 4.17 -6.31 2.32
CA THR A 5 3.20 -6.10 1.24
C THR A 5 1.81 -6.51 1.72
N LEU A 6 0.88 -5.56 1.72
CA LEU A 6 -0.51 -5.75 2.13
C LEU A 6 -1.41 -5.67 0.90
N LYS A 7 -2.36 -6.62 0.76
CA LYS A 7 -3.36 -6.58 -0.30
C LYS A 7 -4.49 -5.64 0.12
N LEU A 8 -4.87 -4.71 -0.76
CA LEU A 8 -6.03 -3.86 -0.55
C LEU A 8 -7.24 -4.50 -1.23
N ASN A 9 -8.27 -4.74 -0.44
CA ASN A 9 -9.55 -5.24 -0.93
C ASN A 9 -10.67 -4.30 -0.50
N VAL A 10 -11.64 -4.12 -1.38
CA VAL A 10 -12.88 -3.39 -1.10
C VAL A 10 -14.03 -4.38 -1.06
N LYS A 11 -15.00 -4.15 -0.18
CA LYS A 11 -16.21 -4.96 -0.14
C LYS A 11 -16.98 -4.74 -1.43
N SER A 12 -17.13 -5.79 -2.23
CA SER A 12 -17.86 -5.74 -3.51
C SER A 12 -19.32 -6.16 -3.37
N GLY A 13 -19.65 -6.90 -2.31
CA GLY A 13 -21.02 -7.24 -1.99
C GLY A 13 -21.16 -8.13 -0.78
N GLU A 14 -22.40 -8.47 -0.46
CA GLU A 14 -22.74 -9.46 0.56
C GLU A 14 -23.92 -10.28 0.06
N LYS A 15 -23.81 -11.61 0.14
CA LYS A 15 -24.88 -12.53 -0.22
C LYS A 15 -24.87 -13.73 0.73
N ASP A 16 -26.03 -14.09 1.25
CA ASP A 16 -26.20 -15.24 2.16
C ASP A 16 -25.25 -15.19 3.37
N GLY A 17 -25.01 -13.99 3.92
CA GLY A 17 -24.09 -13.76 5.04
C GLY A 17 -22.59 -13.87 4.71
N LYS A 18 -22.24 -14.06 3.44
CA LYS A 18 -20.85 -14.06 2.96
C LYS A 18 -20.51 -12.72 2.33
N THR A 19 -19.42 -12.13 2.80
CA THR A 19 -18.85 -10.90 2.23
C THR A 19 -17.92 -11.23 1.08
N PHE A 20 -18.14 -10.59 -0.06
CA PHE A 20 -17.27 -10.66 -1.23
C PHE A 20 -16.36 -9.45 -1.25
N TRP A 21 -15.11 -9.70 -1.63
CA TRP A 21 -14.05 -8.71 -1.62
C TRP A 21 -13.39 -8.68 -2.98
N ASP A 22 -13.36 -7.51 -3.60
CA ASP A 22 -12.62 -7.28 -4.83
C ASP A 22 -11.25 -6.70 -4.50
N ARG A 23 -10.22 -7.25 -5.14
CA ARG A 23 -8.87 -6.72 -5.00
C ARG A 23 -8.75 -5.42 -5.77
N CYS A 24 -8.53 -4.33 -5.06
CA CYS A 24 -8.42 -2.99 -5.65
C CYS A 24 -6.99 -2.47 -5.67
N GLY A 25 -6.04 -3.11 -4.99
CA GLY A 25 -4.67 -2.62 -4.97
C GLY A 25 -3.70 -3.41 -4.12
N VAL A 26 -2.54 -2.80 -3.90
CA VAL A 26 -1.50 -3.29 -3.02
C VAL A 26 -0.84 -2.11 -2.32
N LEU A 27 -0.44 -2.34 -1.08
CA LEU A 27 0.27 -1.41 -0.23
C LEU A 27 1.64 -1.98 0.13
N PHE A 28 2.68 -1.19 -0.08
CA PHE A 28 4.04 -1.52 0.34
C PHE A 28 4.39 -0.64 1.54
N VAL A 29 4.78 -1.26 2.65
CA VAL A 29 5.21 -0.58 3.87
C VAL A 29 6.68 -0.91 4.09
N SER A 30 7.51 0.12 4.11
CA SER A 30 8.92 0.00 4.43
C SER A 30 9.14 0.39 5.89
N THR A 31 9.94 -0.39 6.61
CA THR A 31 10.31 -0.08 8.00
C THR A 31 11.83 -0.02 8.19
N ASN A 32 12.27 0.81 9.13
CA ASN A 32 13.65 0.78 9.62
C ASN A 32 13.87 -0.43 10.56
N ASP A 33 15.09 -0.57 11.07
CA ASP A 33 15.46 -1.69 11.95
C ASP A 33 14.83 -1.61 13.35
N ALA A 34 14.34 -0.44 13.75
CA ALA A 34 13.55 -0.24 14.96
C ALA A 34 12.06 -0.59 14.77
N GLY A 35 11.62 -0.90 13.55
CA GLY A 35 10.24 -1.22 13.21
C GLY A 35 9.36 -0.01 12.92
N GLU A 36 9.93 1.19 12.85
CA GLU A 36 9.20 2.41 12.49
C GLU A 36 8.96 2.47 10.97
N ILE A 37 7.79 2.95 10.57
CA ILE A 37 7.41 3.09 9.17
C ILE A 37 8.19 4.26 8.56
N THR A 38 8.95 3.99 7.50
CA THR A 38 9.77 4.99 6.79
C THR A 38 9.17 5.42 5.46
N ALA A 39 8.39 4.56 4.81
CA ALA A 39 7.70 4.86 3.57
C ALA A 39 6.46 3.98 3.39
N ILE A 40 5.43 4.54 2.78
CA ILE A 40 4.21 3.83 2.38
C ILE A 40 3.93 4.14 0.92
N ASN A 41 3.90 3.12 0.06
CA ASN A 41 3.54 3.24 -1.35
C ASN A 41 2.25 2.47 -1.63
N VAL A 42 1.27 3.12 -2.25
CA VAL A 42 0.00 2.50 -2.64
C VAL A 42 -0.08 2.41 -4.16
N LYS A 43 -0.38 1.22 -4.67
CA LYS A 43 -0.80 1.01 -6.07
C LYS A 43 -2.26 0.59 -6.10
N HIS A 44 -3.11 1.43 -6.69
CA HIS A 44 -4.56 1.22 -6.74
C HIS A 44 -5.06 1.11 -8.19
N SER A 45 -5.94 0.15 -8.47
CA SER A 45 -6.43 -0.16 -9.83
C SER A 45 -7.21 1.00 -10.47
N MET A 46 -7.98 1.76 -9.69
CA MET A 46 -8.67 2.96 -10.16
C MET A 46 -7.74 4.14 -10.50
N PHE A 47 -6.49 4.13 -10.01
CA PHE A 47 -5.53 5.22 -10.21
C PHE A 47 -4.18 4.67 -10.70
N PRO A 48 -4.14 4.01 -11.88
CA PRO A 48 -2.96 3.28 -12.33
C PRO A 48 -1.75 4.18 -12.61
N SER A 49 -2.00 5.46 -12.90
CA SER A 49 -0.96 6.46 -13.21
C SER A 49 -0.62 7.36 -12.02
N VAL A 50 -1.17 7.10 -10.83
CA VAL A 50 -0.94 7.93 -9.65
C VAL A 50 -0.05 7.17 -8.67
N GLU A 51 1.12 7.71 -8.40
CA GLU A 51 1.96 7.25 -7.30
C GLU A 51 1.51 7.92 -6.00
N MET A 52 0.81 7.16 -5.16
CA MET A 52 0.42 7.62 -3.83
C MET A 52 1.48 7.18 -2.83
N VAL A 53 2.21 8.16 -2.29
CA VAL A 53 3.31 7.93 -1.35
C VAL A 53 3.09 8.76 -0.09
N ALA A 54 3.19 8.14 1.08
CA ALA A 54 3.30 8.83 2.37
C ALA A 54 4.70 8.61 2.93
N PHE A 55 5.28 9.67 3.49
CA PHE A 55 6.72 9.76 3.78
C PHE A 55 7.53 9.55 2.50
N PRO A 56 7.49 10.52 1.55
CA PRO A 56 8.32 10.41 0.35
C PRO A 56 9.76 10.17 0.80
N GLN A 57 10.41 9.17 0.20
CA GLN A 57 11.84 9.01 0.40
C GLN A 57 12.46 10.38 0.13
N LYS A 58 13.14 10.93 1.13
CA LYS A 58 13.95 12.12 0.90
C LYS A 58 14.85 11.76 -0.28
N PRO A 59 14.99 12.64 -1.29
CA PRO A 59 15.98 12.40 -2.31
C PRO A 59 17.29 12.10 -1.58
N ASN A 60 17.94 10.99 -1.94
CA ASN A 60 19.33 10.84 -1.55
C ASN A 60 20.01 12.07 -2.16
N ASP A 61 20.49 12.94 -1.28
CA ASP A 61 21.37 14.04 -1.62
C ASP A 61 22.68 13.39 -2.08
N ASP A 62 22.67 12.94 -3.32
CA ASP A 62 23.83 12.49 -4.08
C ASP A 62 23.83 13.33 -5.38
N GLU A 63 23.82 14.67 -5.18
CA GLU A 63 24.68 15.69 -5.83
C GLU A 63 24.26 17.11 -5.42
#